data_AF-A0A3S0XB90-F1
#
_entry.id   AF-A0A3S0XB90-F1
#
_cell.length_a   1.000
_cell.length_b   1.000
_cell.length_c   1.000
_cell.angle_alpha   90.00
_cell.angle_beta   90.00
_cell.angle_gamma   90.00
#
_symmetry.space_group_name_H-M   'P 1'
#
loop_
_entity.id
_entity.type
_entity.pdbx_description
1 polymer ?
#
loop_
_entity_poly.entity_id
_entity_poly.type
_entity_poly.pdbx_seq_one_letter_code
_entity_poly.pdbx_strand_id
1 'polypeptide(L)'
;MQQATPPAFEERLVTFSYRGRLFLCRAERLDDQTYRPVVICRAPSVGEDDIELPADTDNASYGTEAEALRHAEQQAMRWVHDRTEGAQGQA
;
A
#
# COMPACT_ATOMS: atom_id res chain seq x y z
N MET A 1 4.31 -33.00 7.89
CA MET A 1 3.22 -32.00 7.82
C MET A 1 3.61 -31.03 6.72
N GLN A 2 2.90 -31.06 5.59
CA GLN A 2 3.22 -30.21 4.44
C GLN A 2 2.57 -28.84 4.69
N GLN A 3 3.39 -27.81 4.87
CA GLN A 3 2.91 -26.43 4.85
C GLN A 3 2.39 -26.17 3.43
N ALA A 4 1.08 -25.98 3.30
CA ALA A 4 0.51 -25.49 2.07
C ALA A 4 0.92 -24.02 1.95
N THR A 5 2.02 -23.76 1.24
CA THR A 5 2.27 -22.42 0.69
C THR A 5 1.08 -22.17 -0.23
N PRO A 6 0.19 -21.20 0.05
CA PRO A 6 -0.85 -20.84 -0.91
C PRO A 6 -0.11 -20.53 -2.22
N PRO A 7 -0.66 -20.94 -3.38
CA PRO A 7 -0.03 -20.58 -4.65
C PRO A 7 0.24 -19.08 -4.58
N ALA A 8 1.47 -18.70 -4.92
CA ALA A 8 1.83 -17.32 -5.17
C ALA A 8 0.98 -16.85 -6.35
N PHE A 9 -0.32 -16.61 -6.10
CA PHE A 9 -1.13 -15.76 -6.93
C PHE A 9 -0.30 -14.50 -7.03
N GLU A 10 0.08 -14.15 -8.25
CA GLU A 10 0.93 -13.01 -8.56
C GLU A 10 0.24 -11.78 -7.99
N GLU A 11 0.45 -11.50 -6.69
CA GLU A 11 -0.01 -10.28 -6.04
C GLU A 11 0.55 -9.17 -6.89
N ARG A 12 -0.35 -8.51 -7.60
CA ARG A 12 0.02 -7.56 -8.63
C ARG A 12 0.69 -6.39 -7.93
N LEU A 13 2.01 -6.44 -7.97
CA LEU A 13 2.87 -5.52 -7.26
C LEU A 13 3.17 -4.34 -8.17
N VAL A 14 2.83 -3.14 -7.72
CA VAL A 14 3.22 -1.91 -8.40
C VAL A 14 4.20 -1.17 -7.51
N THR A 15 5.39 -0.93 -8.05
CA THR A 15 6.42 -0.13 -7.39
C THR A 15 6.60 1.18 -8.15
N PHE A 16 6.52 2.31 -7.45
CA PHE A 16 6.74 3.62 -8.06
C PHE A 16 7.35 4.61 -7.08
N SER A 17 7.99 5.64 -7.63
CA SER A 17 8.51 6.77 -6.85
C SER A 17 7.61 7.99 -6.99
N TYR A 18 7.32 8.67 -5.89
CA TYR A 18 6.52 9.89 -5.88
C TYR A 18 7.06 10.88 -4.86
N ARG A 19 7.38 12.11 -5.31
CA ARG A 19 8.00 13.19 -4.52
C ARG A 19 9.19 12.73 -3.64
N GLY A 20 10.07 11.91 -4.19
CA GLY A 20 11.27 11.42 -3.50
C GLY A 20 11.05 10.27 -2.51
N ARG A 21 9.83 9.72 -2.43
CA ARG A 21 9.52 8.50 -1.68
C ARG A 21 9.29 7.33 -2.64
N LEU A 22 9.74 6.14 -2.26
CA LEU A 22 9.50 4.90 -3.00
C LEU A 22 8.37 4.12 -2.32
N PHE A 23 7.38 3.69 -3.10
CA PHE A 23 6.23 2.93 -2.62
C PHE A 23 6.15 1.57 -3.31
N LEU A 24 5.77 0.56 -2.53
CA LEU A 24 5.24 -0.70 -3.02
C LEU A 24 3.75 -0.78 -2.70
N CYS A 25 2.94 -0.92 -3.74
CA CYS A 25 1.51 -1.13 -3.66
C CYS A 25 1.20 -2.58 -4.06
N ARG A 26 0.37 -3.24 -3.25
CA ARG A 26 -0.15 -4.57 -3.55
C ARG A 26 -1.62 -4.66 -3.16
N ALA A 27 -2.31 -5.61 -3.76
CA ALA A 27 -3.62 -6.04 -3.34
C ALA A 27 -3.47 -7.36 -2.57
N GLU A 28 -3.75 -7.34 -1.27
CA GLU A 28 -3.70 -8.54 -0.44
C GLU A 28 -5.09 -9.16 -0.38
N ARG A 29 -5.21 -10.46 -0.64
CA ARG A 29 -6.49 -11.15 -0.60
C ARG A 29 -6.96 -11.30 0.85
N LEU A 30 -8.17 -10.82 1.16
CA LEU A 30 -8.79 -10.97 2.48
C LEU A 30 -9.53 -12.30 2.60
N ASP A 31 -10.30 -12.64 1.58
CA ASP A 31 -11.10 -13.86 1.50
C ASP A 31 -11.33 -14.27 0.03
N ASP A 32 -12.29 -15.18 -0.21
CA ASP A 32 -12.53 -15.68 -1.54
C ASP A 32 -13.12 -14.66 -2.52
N GLN A 33 -13.63 -13.54 -2.05
CA GLN A 33 -14.37 -12.55 -2.82
C GLN A 33 -13.74 -11.16 -2.76
N THR A 34 -12.81 -10.92 -1.83
CA THR A 34 -12.35 -9.56 -1.53
C THR A 34 -10.85 -9.41 -1.34
N TYR A 35 -10.38 -8.19 -1.59
CA TYR A 35 -8.99 -7.77 -1.52
C TYR A 35 -8.87 -6.47 -0.72
N ARG A 36 -7.82 -6.33 0.08
CA ARG A 36 -7.44 -5.06 0.71
C ARG A 36 -6.24 -4.41 0.03
N PRO A 37 -6.20 -3.08 -0.05
CA PRO A 37 -5.02 -2.35 -0.48
C PRO A 37 -3.96 -2.44 0.62
N VAL A 38 -2.71 -2.69 0.23
CA VAL A 38 -1.57 -2.58 1.14
C VAL A 38 -0.53 -1.68 0.48
N VAL A 39 -0.06 -0.70 1.23
CA VAL A 39 0.94 0.26 0.77
C VAL A 39 2.11 0.27 1.73
N ILE A 40 3.30 0.03 1.19
CA ILE A 40 4.56 0.08 1.93
C ILE A 40 5.38 1.25 1.40
N CYS A 41 5.66 2.22 2.24
CA CYS A 41 6.66 3.26 1.97
C CYS A 41 8.04 2.74 2.36
N ARG A 42 8.94 2.67 1.39
CA ARG A 42 10.29 2.18 1.63
C ARG A 42 11.08 3.21 2.42
N ALA A 43 11.85 2.71 3.38
CA ALA A 43 12.76 3.57 4.11
C ALA A 43 13.81 4.20 3.17
N PRO A 44 14.19 5.47 3.38
CA PRO A 44 15.17 6.14 2.53
C PRO A 44 16.59 5.59 2.71
N SER A 45 16.89 4.95 3.84
CA SER A 45 18.21 4.45 4.19
C SER A 45 18.20 2.96 4.53
N VAL A 46 19.29 2.28 4.21
CA VAL A 46 19.48 0.87 4.60
C VAL A 46 19.63 0.77 6.13
N GLY A 47 18.78 -0.05 6.76
CA GLY A 47 18.75 -0.25 8.21
C GLY A 47 17.62 0.49 8.93
N GLU A 48 16.86 1.31 8.21
CA GLU A 48 15.57 1.82 8.68
C GLU A 48 14.43 0.89 8.22
N ASP A 49 13.37 0.81 9.03
CA ASP A 49 12.22 -0.04 8.73
C ASP A 49 11.28 0.63 7.71
N ASP A 50 10.76 -0.20 6.81
CA ASP A 50 9.68 0.21 5.92
C ASP A 50 8.41 0.52 6.71
N ILE A 51 7.61 1.45 6.20
CA ILE A 51 6.37 1.87 6.84
C ILE A 51 5.20 1.31 6.03
N GLU A 52 4.45 0.39 6.62
CA GLU A 52 3.12 0.05 6.09
C GLU A 52 2.14 1.18 6.47
N LEU A 53 1.45 1.71 5.47
CA LEU A 53 0.50 2.79 5.68
C LEU A 53 -0.82 2.23 6.26
N PRO A 54 -1.44 2.96 7.20
CA PRO A 54 -2.77 2.61 7.66
C PRO A 54 -3.76 2.71 6.51
N ALA A 55 -4.74 1.81 6.46
CA ALA A 55 -5.79 1.83 5.45
C ALA A 55 -6.54 3.18 5.45
N ASP A 56 -6.89 3.67 4.26
CA ASP A 56 -7.57 4.95 4.09
C ASP A 56 -9.03 4.94 4.61
N THR A 57 -9.63 3.76 4.74
CA THR A 57 -10.99 3.58 5.24
C THR A 57 -11.06 2.36 6.15
N ASP A 58 -11.96 2.38 7.12
CA ASP A 58 -12.21 1.25 8.04
C ASP A 58 -12.68 -0.02 7.32
N ASN A 59 -13.22 0.13 6.09
CA ASN A 59 -13.77 -0.97 5.31
C ASN A 59 -13.11 -1.04 3.92
N ALA A 60 -11.78 -1.09 3.90
CA ALA A 60 -10.96 -1.18 2.69
C ALA A 60 -10.98 -2.59 2.08
N SER A 61 -12.14 -3.02 1.62
CA SER A 61 -12.39 -4.33 1.01
C SER A 61 -13.00 -4.14 -0.38
N TYR A 62 -12.29 -4.60 -1.41
CA TYR A 62 -12.64 -4.43 -2.82
C TYR A 62 -12.90 -5.76 -3.51
N GLY A 63 -13.83 -5.78 -4.46
CA GLY A 63 -14.24 -7.01 -5.14
C GLY A 63 -13.21 -7.54 -6.14
N THR A 64 -12.21 -6.73 -6.50
CA THR A 64 -11.16 -7.13 -7.45
C THR A 64 -9.77 -6.66 -7.02
N GLU A 65 -8.76 -7.44 -7.40
CA GLU A 65 -7.35 -7.11 -7.16
C GLU A 65 -6.94 -5.77 -7.80
N ALA A 66 -7.38 -5.52 -9.03
CA ALA A 66 -7.05 -4.28 -9.76
C ALA A 66 -7.69 -3.04 -9.12
N GLU A 67 -8.84 -3.18 -8.47
CA GLU A 67 -9.46 -2.11 -7.71
C GLU A 67 -8.68 -1.82 -6.43
N ALA A 68 -8.40 -2.85 -5.61
CA ALA A 68 -7.57 -2.71 -4.42
C ALA A 68 -6.21 -2.07 -4.74
N LEU A 69 -5.57 -2.46 -5.84
CA LEU A 69 -4.29 -1.89 -6.25
C LEU A 69 -4.38 -0.41 -6.63
N ARG A 70 -5.42 0.01 -7.37
CA ARG A 70 -5.65 1.44 -7.67
C ARG A 70 -5.86 2.25 -6.40
N HIS A 71 -6.56 1.67 -5.41
CA HIS A 71 -6.76 2.31 -4.12
C HIS A 71 -5.45 2.42 -3.32
N ALA A 72 -4.59 1.39 -3.37
CA ALA A 72 -3.25 1.44 -2.79
C ALA A 72 -2.40 2.58 -3.39
N GLU A 73 -2.43 2.74 -4.72
CA GLU A 73 -1.73 3.85 -5.39
C GLU A 73 -2.25 5.23 -4.96
N GLN A 74 -3.58 5.40 -4.89
CA GLN A 74 -4.21 6.66 -4.45
C GLN A 74 -3.85 6.99 -2.99
N GLN A 75 -3.91 5.99 -2.11
CA GLN A 75 -3.53 6.11 -0.70
C GLN A 75 -2.06 6.54 -0.55
N ALA A 76 -1.15 5.96 -1.34
CA ALA A 76 0.26 6.35 -1.34
C ALA A 76 0.45 7.84 -1.70
N MET A 77 -0.23 8.31 -2.75
CA MET A 77 -0.16 9.72 -3.16
C MET A 77 -0.73 10.64 -2.07
N ARG A 78 -1.91 10.31 -1.53
CA ARG A 78 -2.58 11.08 -0.48
C ARG A 78 -1.70 11.19 0.78
N TRP A 79 -1.09 10.11 1.22
CA TRP A 79 -0.19 10.10 2.38
C TRP A 79 1.01 11.05 2.24
N VAL A 80 1.53 11.21 1.02
CA VAL A 80 2.58 12.19 0.70
C VAL A 80 2.02 13.61 0.72
N HIS A 81 0.83 13.82 0.15
CA HIS A 81 0.15 15.11 0.17
C HIS A 81 -0.08 15.61 1.59
N ASP A 82 -0.66 14.80 2.47
CA ASP A 82 -0.92 15.15 3.86
C ASP A 82 0.34 15.60 4.61
N ARG A 83 1.49 14.97 4.31
CA ARG A 83 2.81 15.34 4.89
C ARG A 83 3.44 16.58 4.27
N THR A 84 3.19 16.81 2.99
CA THR A 84 3.72 17.98 2.28
C THR A 84 2.90 19.24 2.62
N GLU A 85 1.59 19.08 2.78
CA GLU A 85 0.63 20.15 3.07
C GLU A 85 0.56 20.46 4.57
N GLY A 86 0.72 19.45 5.44
CA GLY A 86 0.85 19.66 6.89
C GLY A 86 2.12 20.42 7.30
N ALA A 87 3.16 20.45 6.45
CA ALA A 87 4.36 21.25 6.69
C ALA A 87 4.16 22.76 6.40
N GLN A 88 3.04 23.16 5.78
CA GLN A 88 2.74 24.56 5.44
C GLN A 88 1.71 25.20 6.38
N GLY A 89 1.21 24.46 7.37
CA GLY A 89 0.12 24.86 8.28
C GLY A 89 0.55 25.36 9.66
N GLN A 90 1.75 25.90 9.82
CA GLN A 90 2.16 26.65 11.02
C GLN A 90 2.75 28.00 10.61
N ALA A 91 1.89 29.01 10.54
CA ALA A 91 2.25 30.43 10.60
C ALA A 91 1.14 31.19 11.33
#